data_AF-U2ZAV5-F1
#
_entry.id   AF-U2ZAV5-F1
#
_cell.length_a   1.000
_cell.length_b   1.000
_cell.length_c   1.000
_cell.angle_alpha   90.00
_cell.angle_beta   90.00
_cell.angle_gamma   90.00
#
_symmetry.space_group_name_H-M   'P 1'
#
loop_
_entity.id
_entity.type
_entity.pdbx_description
1 polymer ?
#
loop_
_entity_poly.entity_id
_entity_poly.type
_entity_poly.pdbx_seq_one_letter_code
_entity_poly.pdbx_strand_id
1 'polypeptide(L)'
;MDLDRLNKRAKNLKKFLPEFVAVHGATPALSACQELAARLEGIPSYHAAQQRASSGPAPAKKVSSALGALECWIWEDIKGWRKPRAWQEPGSAVLSLSRRDSDMAEIEGMLDDHLEKSLPGPVSYLKEMSPKALQKLVKLSEKAREMEPGFLYATALQVGALTELNRAEEAAWLGAAQVALVDFQVLPPGFAGEISYLEASNRGYHRLNHHLVLALQACGRHEEAAAVAHKMVRFWPRDNLGFRLLVP
;
A
#
# COMPACT_ATOMS: atom_id res chain seq x y z
N MET A 1 -11.28 -12.26 -6.01
CA MET A 1 -11.59 -11.86 -4.63
C MET A 1 -12.15 -13.07 -3.93
N ASP A 2 -11.63 -13.43 -2.77
CA ASP A 2 -12.08 -14.63 -2.05
C ASP A 2 -12.96 -14.24 -0.86
N LEU A 3 -14.26 -14.07 -1.11
CA LEU A 3 -15.26 -13.87 -0.05
C LEU A 3 -15.20 -15.00 1.00
N ASP A 4 -14.75 -16.21 0.63
CA ASP A 4 -14.59 -17.29 1.57
C ASP A 4 -13.44 -17.03 2.53
N ARG A 5 -12.36 -16.35 2.11
CA ARG A 5 -11.28 -15.93 3.01
C ARG A 5 -11.78 -14.93 4.06
N LEU A 6 -12.53 -13.90 3.65
CA LEU A 6 -13.13 -12.93 4.58
C LEU A 6 -14.12 -13.62 5.54
N ASN A 7 -14.95 -14.53 5.03
CA ASN A 7 -15.88 -15.31 5.85
C ASN A 7 -15.15 -16.24 6.83
N LYS A 8 -14.07 -16.91 6.41
CA LYS A 8 -13.23 -17.73 7.28
C LYS A 8 -12.59 -16.88 8.36
N ARG A 9 -12.05 -15.70 8.02
CA ARG A 9 -11.43 -14.77 8.97
C ARG A 9 -12.45 -14.20 9.96
N ALA A 10 -13.65 -13.83 9.51
CA ALA A 10 -14.73 -13.39 10.38
C ALA A 10 -15.18 -14.49 11.35
N LYS A 11 -15.29 -15.74 10.88
CA LYS A 11 -15.59 -16.92 11.72
C LYS A 11 -14.46 -17.18 12.73
N ASN A 12 -13.19 -17.07 12.32
CA ASN A 12 -12.04 -17.21 13.20
C ASN A 12 -12.02 -16.11 14.25
N LEU A 13 -12.23 -14.84 13.89
CA LEU A 13 -12.36 -13.74 14.84
C LEU A 13 -13.47 -14.05 15.86
N LYS A 14 -14.67 -14.42 15.40
CA LYS A 14 -15.76 -14.81 16.29
C LYS A 14 -15.41 -15.98 17.21
N LYS A 15 -14.58 -16.94 16.75
CA LYS A 15 -14.14 -18.12 17.49
C LYS A 15 -12.99 -17.86 18.47
N PHE A 16 -12.09 -16.91 18.17
CA PHE A 16 -10.92 -16.56 19.00
C PHE A 16 -11.17 -15.37 19.94
N LEU A 17 -12.23 -14.59 19.70
CA LEU A 17 -12.72 -13.56 20.61
C LEU A 17 -13.32 -14.03 21.95
N PRO A 18 -13.68 -15.30 22.24
CA PRO A 18 -14.21 -15.71 23.55
C PRO A 18 -13.29 -15.38 24.74
N GLU A 19 -11.97 -15.48 24.57
CA GLU A 19 -10.99 -15.11 25.60
C GLU A 19 -10.96 -13.59 25.84
N PHE A 20 -11.06 -12.80 24.77
CA PHE A 20 -11.17 -11.33 24.84
C PHE A 20 -12.51 -10.88 25.45
N VAL A 21 -13.59 -11.57 25.11
CA VAL A 21 -14.96 -11.37 25.64
C VAL A 21 -15.04 -11.69 27.13
N ALA A 22 -14.30 -12.70 27.60
CA ALA A 22 -14.20 -13.01 29.03
C ALA A 22 -13.55 -11.87 29.84
N VAL A 23 -12.67 -11.09 29.21
CA VAL A 23 -11.96 -9.95 29.85
C VAL A 23 -12.71 -8.62 29.68
N HIS A 24 -13.43 -8.42 28.57
CA HIS A 24 -13.96 -7.10 28.17
C HIS A 24 -15.48 -7.04 27.90
N GLY A 25 -16.22 -8.15 28.04
CA GLY A 25 -17.68 -8.18 27.86
C GLY A 25 -18.14 -8.68 26.47
N ALA A 26 -19.40 -8.40 26.12
CA ALA A 26 -20.26 -9.11 25.16
C ALA A 26 -19.63 -9.68 23.87
N THR A 27 -20.09 -10.88 23.47
CA THR A 27 -19.71 -11.54 22.22
C THR A 27 -20.14 -10.75 20.98
N PRO A 28 -19.22 -10.40 20.07
CA PRO A 28 -19.57 -9.62 18.89
C PRO A 28 -20.43 -10.41 17.90
N ALA A 29 -21.40 -9.73 17.28
CA ALA A 29 -22.20 -10.29 16.20
C ALA A 29 -21.32 -10.64 15.00
N LEU A 30 -21.73 -11.67 14.22
CA LEU A 30 -20.96 -12.09 13.04
C LEU A 30 -20.79 -10.96 12.01
N SER A 31 -21.80 -10.11 11.84
CA SER A 31 -21.75 -8.94 10.97
C SER A 31 -20.66 -7.95 11.39
N ALA A 32 -20.48 -7.73 12.69
CA ALA A 32 -19.40 -6.89 13.21
C ALA A 32 -18.01 -7.52 12.94
N CYS A 33 -17.89 -8.85 13.08
CA CYS A 33 -16.65 -9.56 12.72
C CYS A 33 -16.37 -9.52 11.22
N GLN A 34 -17.40 -9.54 10.36
CA GLN A 34 -17.28 -9.41 8.91
C GLN A 34 -16.80 -8.00 8.52
N GLU A 35 -17.36 -6.96 9.12
CA GLU A 35 -16.90 -5.58 8.94
C GLU A 35 -15.46 -5.39 9.40
N LEU A 36 -15.10 -5.92 10.58
CA LEU A 36 -13.74 -5.88 11.09
C LEU A 36 -12.77 -6.65 10.18
N ALA A 37 -13.15 -7.84 9.71
CA ALA A 37 -12.33 -8.62 8.79
C ALA A 37 -12.09 -7.88 7.46
N ALA A 38 -13.11 -7.22 6.91
CA ALA A 38 -12.97 -6.38 5.72
C ALA A 38 -11.95 -5.24 5.96
N ARG A 39 -12.12 -4.49 7.06
CA ARG A 39 -11.22 -3.36 7.40
C ARG A 39 -9.78 -3.79 7.67
N LEU A 40 -9.58 -4.93 8.33
CA LEU A 40 -8.24 -5.50 8.56
C LEU A 40 -7.56 -5.94 7.26
N GLU A 41 -8.32 -6.19 6.21
CA GLU A 41 -7.82 -6.46 4.87
C GLU A 41 -7.84 -5.21 3.97
N GLY A 42 -7.92 -4.00 4.55
CA GLY A 42 -7.92 -2.75 3.79
C GLY A 42 -9.18 -2.49 2.96
N ILE A 43 -10.24 -3.28 3.14
CA ILE A 43 -11.51 -3.13 2.42
C ILE A 43 -12.44 -2.22 3.24
N PRO A 44 -13.12 -1.23 2.61
CA PRO A 44 -13.96 -0.27 3.34
C PRO A 44 -15.10 -0.88 4.16
N SER A 45 -15.76 -1.91 3.63
CA SER A 45 -16.85 -2.64 4.31
C SER A 45 -17.06 -4.03 3.72
N TYR A 46 -17.75 -4.90 4.45
CA TYR A 46 -18.09 -6.23 3.95
C TYR A 46 -19.07 -6.16 2.76
N HIS A 47 -20.01 -5.20 2.79
CA HIS A 47 -20.92 -4.94 1.68
C HIS A 47 -20.18 -4.56 0.39
N ALA A 48 -19.13 -3.74 0.49
CA ALA A 48 -18.31 -3.36 -0.66
C ALA A 48 -17.61 -4.59 -1.28
N ALA A 49 -17.12 -5.52 -0.43
CA ALA A 49 -16.58 -6.80 -0.88
C ALA A 49 -17.63 -7.64 -1.65
N GLN A 50 -18.85 -7.73 -1.13
CA GLN A 50 -19.94 -8.47 -1.78
C GLN A 50 -20.31 -7.89 -3.14
N GLN A 51 -20.46 -6.57 -3.23
CA GLN A 51 -20.77 -5.90 -4.51
C GLN A 51 -19.69 -6.20 -5.55
N ARG A 52 -18.41 -6.05 -5.18
CA ARG A 52 -17.29 -6.27 -6.09
C ARG A 52 -17.13 -7.73 -6.53
N ALA A 53 -17.44 -8.69 -5.66
CA ALA A 53 -17.48 -10.11 -6.04
C ALA A 53 -18.61 -10.42 -7.04
N SER A 54 -19.71 -9.68 -6.95
CA SER A 54 -20.88 -9.83 -7.83
C SER A 54 -20.69 -9.20 -9.21
N SER A 55 -19.74 -8.27 -9.36
CA SER A 55 -19.54 -7.49 -10.58
C SER A 55 -18.90 -8.25 -11.75
N GLY A 56 -18.46 -9.51 -11.56
CA GLY A 56 -17.83 -10.33 -12.60
C GLY A 56 -16.48 -9.80 -13.10
N PRO A 57 -15.70 -10.57 -13.85
CA PRO A 57 -14.41 -10.11 -14.38
C PRO A 57 -14.62 -9.04 -15.45
N ALA A 58 -13.88 -7.92 -15.37
CA ALA A 58 -13.96 -6.89 -16.42
C ALA A 58 -13.34 -7.42 -17.72
N PRO A 59 -13.91 -7.09 -18.90
CA PRO A 59 -13.31 -7.46 -20.17
C PRO A 59 -11.92 -6.83 -20.28
N ALA A 60 -10.96 -7.62 -20.75
CA ALA A 60 -9.60 -7.16 -21.06
C ALA A 60 -9.64 -6.18 -22.24
N LYS A 61 -10.06 -4.93 -22.00
CA LYS A 61 -9.86 -3.86 -22.97
C LYS A 61 -8.35 -3.76 -23.21
N LYS A 62 -7.94 -3.66 -24.48
CA LYS A 62 -6.58 -3.27 -24.87
C LYS A 62 -6.29 -1.91 -24.27
N VAL A 63 -5.76 -1.88 -23.06
CA VAL A 63 -5.33 -0.65 -22.42
C VAL A 63 -3.91 -0.36 -22.96
N SER A 64 -3.76 -0.15 -24.26
CA SER A 64 -2.44 -0.06 -24.90
C SER A 64 -2.08 1.34 -25.38
N SER A 65 -2.73 2.40 -24.89
CA SER A 65 -2.30 3.77 -25.21
C SER A 65 -2.84 4.86 -24.26
N ALA A 66 -3.29 4.50 -23.06
CA ALA A 66 -3.68 5.45 -22.01
C ALA A 66 -3.37 4.93 -20.59
N LEU A 67 -2.48 3.93 -20.47
CA LEU A 67 -2.18 3.22 -19.22
C LEU A 67 -1.13 3.97 -18.37
N GLY A 68 -1.53 5.09 -17.77
CA GLY A 68 -0.88 5.61 -16.57
C GLY A 68 -1.63 5.25 -15.28
N ALA A 69 -2.55 4.30 -15.34
CA ALA A 69 -3.85 4.49 -14.71
C ALA A 69 -4.10 3.73 -13.39
N LEU A 70 -3.10 3.09 -12.76
CA LEU A 70 -3.39 2.49 -11.44
C LEU A 70 -3.61 3.60 -10.41
N GLU A 71 -2.63 4.49 -10.27
CA GLU A 71 -2.77 5.65 -9.40
C GLU A 71 -3.84 6.61 -9.95
N CYS A 72 -3.93 6.91 -11.26
CA CYS A 72 -5.00 7.79 -11.80
C CYS A 72 -6.42 7.33 -11.45
N TRP A 73 -6.66 6.02 -11.36
CA TRP A 73 -7.96 5.48 -10.96
C TRP A 73 -8.17 5.56 -9.44
N ILE A 74 -7.12 5.44 -8.61
CA ILE A 74 -7.17 5.89 -7.19
C ILE A 74 -7.55 7.37 -7.13
N TRP A 75 -6.95 8.19 -7.99
CA TRP A 75 -7.12 9.64 -8.03
C TRP A 75 -8.51 10.07 -8.52
N GLU A 76 -9.19 9.28 -9.36
CA GLU A 76 -10.54 9.58 -9.88
C GLU A 76 -11.68 9.08 -8.97
N ASP A 77 -11.49 7.97 -8.23
CA ASP A 77 -12.57 7.33 -7.45
C ASP A 77 -12.69 7.86 -5.99
N ILE A 78 -11.71 8.64 -5.49
CA ILE A 78 -11.81 9.33 -4.19
C ILE A 78 -12.73 10.56 -4.29
N LYS A 79 -14.02 10.38 -3.97
CA LYS A 79 -14.98 11.48 -3.75
C LYS A 79 -14.56 12.34 -2.54
N GLY A 80 -14.37 13.65 -2.73
CA GLY A 80 -14.07 14.60 -1.66
C GLY A 80 -12.80 15.41 -1.93
N TRP A 81 -12.93 16.39 -2.82
CA TRP A 81 -11.88 17.33 -3.17
C TRP A 81 -11.35 18.10 -1.95
N ARG A 82 -10.03 18.17 -1.77
CA ARG A 82 -9.38 19.05 -0.79
C ARG A 82 -8.29 19.88 -1.47
N LYS A 83 -8.17 21.15 -1.09
CA LYS A 83 -7.18 22.08 -1.64
C LYS A 83 -5.74 21.61 -1.33
N PRO A 84 -4.75 21.95 -2.18
CA PRO A 84 -3.34 21.68 -1.95
C PRO A 84 -2.92 22.09 -0.53
N ARG A 85 -2.12 21.24 0.12
CA ARG A 85 -1.54 21.55 1.43
C ARG A 85 -0.04 21.71 1.25
N ALA A 86 0.45 22.91 1.49
CA ALA A 86 1.86 23.16 1.60
C ALA A 86 2.34 22.68 2.98
N TRP A 87 3.46 21.99 3.01
CA TRP A 87 4.13 21.61 4.23
C TRP A 87 5.57 22.10 4.22
N GLN A 88 5.97 22.77 5.29
CA GLN A 88 7.33 23.21 5.54
C GLN A 88 7.77 22.72 6.92
N GLU A 89 8.90 22.02 7.01
CA GLU A 89 9.63 21.88 8.29
C GLU A 89 10.59 23.08 8.47
N PRO A 90 10.85 23.52 9.71
CA PRO A 90 11.90 24.50 9.99
C PRO A 90 13.25 24.05 9.41
N GLY A 91 13.83 24.85 8.52
CA GLY A 91 15.10 24.54 7.84
C GLY A 91 14.98 23.65 6.59
N SER A 92 13.76 23.38 6.10
CA SER A 92 13.52 22.59 4.88
C SER A 92 12.80 23.39 3.79
N ALA A 93 12.89 22.92 2.54
CA ALA A 93 12.09 23.44 1.43
C ALA A 93 10.61 23.07 1.60
N VAL A 94 9.70 23.94 1.13
CA VAL A 94 8.25 23.69 1.14
C VAL A 94 7.92 22.51 0.23
N LEU A 95 7.41 21.42 0.80
CA LEU A 95 6.79 20.33 0.05
C LEU A 95 5.35 20.72 -0.27
N SER A 96 5.05 20.94 -1.56
CA SER A 96 3.71 21.19 -2.05
C SER A 96 3.27 20.02 -2.93
N LEU A 97 2.59 19.04 -2.35
CA LEU A 97 2.00 17.94 -3.11
C LEU A 97 0.73 18.46 -3.81
N SER A 98 0.79 18.64 -5.13
CA SER A 98 -0.31 19.18 -5.95
C SER A 98 -0.91 18.09 -6.84
N ARG A 99 -2.25 18.02 -6.88
CA ARG A 99 -3.03 17.00 -7.60
C ARG A 99 -3.38 17.39 -9.05
N ARG A 100 -2.87 18.51 -9.60
CA ARG A 100 -3.28 19.02 -10.93
C ARG A 100 -2.18 19.45 -11.88
N ASP A 101 -1.03 19.92 -11.42
CA ASP A 101 -0.05 20.60 -12.28
C ASP A 101 1.30 19.87 -12.41
N SER A 102 1.44 18.71 -11.76
CA SER A 102 2.70 17.98 -11.65
C SER A 102 2.54 16.51 -12.02
N ASP A 103 3.44 15.97 -12.85
CA ASP A 103 3.53 14.52 -13.10
C ASP A 103 3.86 13.80 -11.77
N MET A 104 3.43 12.55 -11.60
CA MET A 104 3.83 11.73 -10.43
C MET A 104 5.34 11.70 -10.25
N ALA A 105 6.10 11.71 -11.35
CA ALA A 105 7.56 11.82 -11.32
C ALA A 105 8.05 13.11 -10.64
N GLU A 106 7.31 14.22 -10.80
CA GLU A 106 7.61 15.50 -10.15
C GLU A 106 7.26 15.47 -8.66
N ILE A 107 6.14 14.86 -8.28
CA ILE A 107 5.75 14.67 -6.87
C ILE A 107 6.75 13.75 -6.14
N GLU A 108 7.18 12.66 -6.78
CA GLU A 108 8.28 11.81 -6.28
C GLU A 108 9.57 12.62 -6.11
N GLY A 109 9.97 13.38 -7.14
CA GLY A 109 11.17 14.23 -7.10
C GLY A 109 11.11 15.30 -6.00
N MET A 110 9.95 15.93 -5.78
CA MET A 110 9.76 16.90 -4.69
C MET A 110 9.92 16.27 -3.31
N LEU A 111 9.42 15.04 -3.13
CA LEU A 111 9.62 14.30 -1.88
C LEU A 111 11.09 13.92 -1.72
N ASP A 112 11.72 13.35 -2.76
CA ASP A 112 13.14 12.97 -2.74
C ASP A 112 14.04 14.17 -2.39
N ASP A 113 13.84 15.32 -3.05
CA ASP A 113 14.52 16.58 -2.75
C ASP A 113 14.34 17.02 -1.29
N HIS A 114 13.13 16.89 -0.76
CA HIS A 114 12.84 17.25 0.63
C HIS A 114 13.53 16.28 1.59
N LEU A 115 13.55 14.99 1.28
CA LEU A 115 14.19 13.96 2.09
C LEU A 115 15.72 14.12 2.08
N GLU A 116 16.35 14.36 0.94
CA GLU A 116 17.80 14.59 0.83
C GLU A 116 18.26 15.80 1.64
N LYS A 117 17.47 16.88 1.66
CA LYS A 117 17.77 18.07 2.47
C LYS A 117 17.51 17.87 3.96
N SER A 118 16.60 16.96 4.32
CA SER A 118 16.08 16.80 5.67
C SER A 118 16.66 15.61 6.43
N LEU A 119 17.30 14.66 5.75
CA LEU A 119 17.83 13.42 6.30
C LEU A 119 19.36 13.33 6.10
N PRO A 120 20.12 12.92 7.13
CA PRO A 120 21.52 12.60 6.96
C PRO A 120 21.69 11.22 6.30
N GLY A 121 22.33 11.17 5.13
CA GLY A 121 22.66 9.94 4.39
C GLY A 121 21.84 9.73 3.12
N PRO A 122 22.20 8.72 2.29
CA PRO A 122 21.52 8.47 1.02
C PRO A 122 20.13 7.87 1.25
N VAL A 123 19.09 8.59 0.84
CA VAL A 123 17.70 8.10 0.88
C VAL A 123 17.51 6.89 -0.05
N SER A 124 18.36 6.75 -1.07
CA SER A 124 18.36 5.67 -2.05
C SER A 124 18.71 4.29 -1.45
N TYR A 125 19.35 4.25 -0.27
CA TYR A 125 19.82 3.02 0.37
C TYR A 125 19.40 3.00 1.84
N LEU A 126 18.14 2.65 2.11
CA LEU A 126 17.57 2.64 3.47
C LEU A 126 18.42 1.86 4.49
N LYS A 127 19.04 0.77 4.06
CA LYS A 127 19.91 -0.08 4.90
C LYS A 127 21.17 0.62 5.41
N GLU A 128 21.63 1.66 4.72
CA GLU A 128 22.81 2.44 5.09
C GLU A 128 22.45 3.66 5.96
N MET A 129 21.16 3.95 6.12
CA MET A 129 20.70 5.07 6.92
C MET A 129 20.83 4.77 8.42
N SER A 130 21.21 5.80 9.20
CA SER A 130 21.20 5.68 10.66
C SER A 130 19.78 5.45 11.20
N PRO A 131 19.60 4.76 12.35
CA PRO A 131 18.28 4.58 12.96
C PRO A 131 17.53 5.91 13.21
N LYS A 132 18.26 6.99 13.54
CA LYS A 132 17.68 8.33 13.71
C LYS A 132 17.13 8.89 12.39
N ALA A 133 17.84 8.68 11.29
CA ALA A 133 17.39 9.10 9.97
C ALA A 133 16.17 8.29 9.50
N LEU A 134 16.18 6.97 9.72
CA LEU A 134 15.03 6.10 9.43
C LEU A 134 13.78 6.51 10.23
N GLN A 135 13.92 6.81 11.53
CA GLN A 135 12.80 7.30 12.34
C GLN A 135 12.24 8.63 11.83
N LYS A 136 13.12 9.53 11.36
CA LYS A 136 12.67 10.77 10.73
C LYS A 136 11.96 10.48 9.40
N LEU A 137 12.49 9.59 8.56
CA LEU A 137 11.87 9.18 7.31
C LEU A 137 10.46 8.61 7.52
N VAL A 138 10.24 7.79 8.55
CA VAL A 138 8.89 7.28 8.92
C VAL A 138 7.92 8.44 9.16
N LYS A 139 8.32 9.45 9.94
CA LYS A 139 7.47 10.62 10.26
C LYS A 139 7.18 11.48 9.03
N LEU A 140 8.20 11.73 8.20
CA LEU A 140 8.04 12.52 6.97
C LEU A 140 7.10 11.80 5.99
N SER A 141 7.27 10.49 5.84
CA SER A 141 6.45 9.64 4.98
C SER A 141 5.00 9.52 5.47
N GLU A 142 4.80 9.38 6.78
CA GLU A 142 3.47 9.40 7.40
C GLU A 142 2.75 10.71 7.11
N LYS A 143 3.43 11.84 7.28
CA LYS A 143 2.87 13.16 7.01
C LYS A 143 2.53 13.37 5.53
N ALA A 144 3.39 12.90 4.62
CA ALA A 144 3.11 12.91 3.19
C ALA A 144 1.86 12.07 2.85
N ARG A 145 1.72 10.88 3.45
CA ARG A 145 0.54 10.02 3.31
C ARG A 145 -0.73 10.64 3.92
N GLU A 146 -0.63 11.37 5.03
CA GLU A 146 -1.77 12.09 5.61
C GLU A 146 -2.22 13.28 4.74
N MET A 147 -1.27 13.97 4.13
CA MET A 147 -1.54 15.03 3.17
C MET A 147 -2.18 14.49 1.91
N GLU A 148 -1.68 13.34 1.42
CA GLU A 148 -2.14 12.71 0.19
C GLU A 148 -2.16 11.17 0.31
N PRO A 149 -3.28 10.58 0.77
CA PRO A 149 -3.39 9.14 0.98
C PRO A 149 -3.22 8.28 -0.28
N GLY A 150 -3.40 8.87 -1.47
CA GLY A 150 -3.17 8.23 -2.76
C GLY A 150 -1.72 8.14 -3.18
N PHE A 151 -0.79 8.84 -2.50
CA PHE A 151 0.63 8.86 -2.85
C PHE A 151 1.34 7.61 -2.32
N LEU A 152 1.36 6.54 -3.11
CA LEU A 152 1.84 5.23 -2.66
C LEU A 152 3.35 5.21 -2.42
N TYR A 153 4.11 6.08 -3.07
CA TYR A 153 5.56 6.18 -2.86
C TYR A 153 5.91 6.58 -1.41
N ALA A 154 5.18 7.52 -0.80
CA ALA A 154 5.35 7.86 0.61
C ALA A 154 5.10 6.64 1.52
N THR A 155 4.05 5.86 1.22
CA THR A 155 3.78 4.63 2.00
C THR A 155 4.88 3.58 1.79
N ALA A 156 5.41 3.45 0.57
CA ALA A 156 6.52 2.54 0.26
C ALA A 156 7.77 2.87 1.10
N LEU A 157 8.14 4.15 1.17
CA LEU A 157 9.26 4.62 2.01
C LEU A 157 9.01 4.36 3.49
N GLN A 158 7.77 4.57 3.97
CA GLN A 158 7.41 4.28 5.36
C GLN A 158 7.58 2.79 5.69
N VAL A 159 7.09 1.89 4.83
CA VAL A 159 7.22 0.43 5.00
C VAL A 159 8.68 0.00 4.97
N GLY A 160 9.47 0.51 4.01
CA GLY A 160 10.90 0.24 3.93
C GLY A 160 11.64 0.68 5.20
N ALA A 161 11.40 1.90 5.66
CA ALA A 161 12.06 2.44 6.85
C ALA A 161 11.69 1.69 8.14
N LEU A 162 10.41 1.30 8.29
CA LEU A 162 9.97 0.47 9.42
C LEU A 162 10.64 -0.91 9.40
N THR A 163 10.83 -1.50 8.22
CA THR A 163 11.51 -2.79 8.06
C THR A 163 12.96 -2.72 8.53
N GLU A 164 13.72 -1.71 8.09
CA GLU A 164 15.12 -1.51 8.51
C GLU A 164 15.25 -1.15 10.02
N LEU A 165 14.20 -0.58 10.62
CA LEU A 165 14.12 -0.33 12.07
C LEU A 165 13.75 -1.58 12.90
N ASN A 166 13.72 -2.78 12.30
CA ASN A 166 13.25 -4.02 12.93
C ASN A 166 11.79 -3.94 13.43
N ARG A 167 10.96 -3.10 12.80
CA ARG A 167 9.51 -3.00 13.05
C ARG A 167 8.73 -3.70 11.93
N ALA A 168 9.18 -4.91 11.59
CA ALA A 168 8.71 -5.65 10.42
C ALA A 168 7.20 -5.95 10.43
N GLU A 169 6.63 -6.31 11.59
CA GLU A 169 5.18 -6.60 11.69
C GLU A 169 4.33 -5.37 11.39
N GLU A 170 4.74 -4.20 11.90
CA GLU A 170 4.07 -2.94 11.61
C GLU A 170 4.20 -2.55 10.14
N ALA A 171 5.39 -2.74 9.56
CA ALA A 171 5.65 -2.53 8.15
C ALA A 171 4.77 -3.44 7.27
N ALA A 172 4.69 -4.73 7.62
CA ALA A 172 3.87 -5.71 6.91
C ALA A 172 2.38 -5.39 7.01
N TRP A 173 1.91 -4.98 8.19
CA TRP A 173 0.52 -4.56 8.39
C TRP A 173 0.17 -3.34 7.54
N LEU A 174 0.98 -2.27 7.61
CA LEU A 174 0.77 -1.04 6.85
C LEU A 174 0.80 -1.31 5.34
N GLY A 175 1.82 -2.03 4.87
CA GLY A 175 1.97 -2.36 3.45
C GLY A 175 0.83 -3.22 2.93
N ALA A 176 0.44 -4.27 3.67
CA ALA A 176 -0.66 -5.15 3.26
C ALA A 176 -2.00 -4.42 3.22
N ALA A 177 -2.28 -3.57 4.21
CA ALA A 177 -3.51 -2.77 4.26
C ALA A 177 -3.60 -1.81 3.06
N GLN A 178 -2.51 -1.10 2.75
CA GLN A 178 -2.49 -0.15 1.65
C GLN A 178 -2.58 -0.87 0.29
N VAL A 179 -1.82 -1.95 0.08
CA VAL A 179 -1.90 -2.74 -1.16
C VAL A 179 -3.31 -3.31 -1.36
N ALA A 180 -3.93 -3.83 -0.31
CA ALA A 180 -5.27 -4.38 -0.41
C ALA A 180 -6.33 -3.32 -0.69
N LEU A 181 -6.17 -2.11 -0.15
CA LEU A 181 -7.01 -0.96 -0.50
C LEU A 181 -6.89 -0.61 -1.98
N VAL A 182 -5.67 -0.53 -2.51
CA VAL A 182 -5.42 -0.23 -3.94
C VAL A 182 -6.00 -1.34 -4.82
N ASP A 183 -5.72 -2.60 -4.52
CA ASP A 183 -6.26 -3.75 -5.26
C ASP A 183 -7.80 -3.75 -5.23
N PHE A 184 -8.40 -3.34 -4.10
CA PHE A 184 -9.85 -3.27 -3.92
C PHE A 184 -10.50 -2.04 -4.53
N GLN A 185 -9.84 -0.90 -4.66
CA GLN A 185 -10.45 0.29 -5.24
C GLN A 185 -10.22 0.31 -6.75
N VAL A 186 -9.01 0.00 -7.18
CA VAL A 186 -8.54 0.28 -8.54
C VAL A 186 -8.68 -0.91 -9.47
N LEU A 187 -8.19 -2.08 -9.05
CA LEU A 187 -7.99 -3.18 -9.98
C LEU A 187 -9.31 -3.88 -10.29
N PRO A 188 -9.79 -3.90 -11.54
CA PRO A 188 -11.06 -4.53 -11.84
C PRO A 188 -11.06 -6.00 -11.35
N PRO A 189 -12.21 -6.53 -10.91
CA PRO A 189 -12.28 -7.92 -10.47
C PRO A 189 -11.69 -8.83 -11.55
N GLY A 190 -10.80 -9.74 -11.15
CA GLY A 190 -10.17 -10.68 -12.09
C GLY A 190 -9.17 -10.06 -13.07
N PHE A 191 -8.64 -8.85 -12.81
CA PHE A 191 -7.64 -8.21 -13.65
C PHE A 191 -6.52 -9.19 -14.06
N ALA A 192 -6.31 -9.29 -15.38
CA ALA A 192 -5.32 -10.16 -16.00
C ALA A 192 -4.39 -9.39 -16.97
N GLY A 193 -4.39 -8.05 -16.90
CA GLY A 193 -3.52 -7.20 -17.69
C GLY A 193 -2.16 -6.97 -17.03
N GLU A 194 -1.37 -6.09 -17.64
CA GLU A 194 -0.05 -5.70 -17.14
C GLU A 194 -0.11 -4.34 -16.41
N ILE A 195 0.71 -4.20 -15.37
CA ILE A 195 0.99 -2.94 -14.67
C ILE A 195 2.49 -2.68 -14.86
N SER A 196 2.84 -1.95 -15.91
CA SER A 196 4.23 -1.70 -16.29
C SER A 196 4.94 -0.79 -15.28
N TYR A 197 6.13 -1.20 -14.82
CA TYR A 197 7.01 -0.35 -14.00
C TYR A 197 7.60 0.85 -14.77
N LEU A 198 7.62 0.78 -16.11
CA LEU A 198 8.15 1.86 -16.93
C LEU A 198 7.28 3.13 -16.83
N GLU A 199 6.00 2.96 -16.52
CA GLU A 199 5.08 4.07 -16.29
C GLU A 199 5.30 4.67 -14.90
N ALA A 200 5.64 5.96 -14.84
CA ALA A 200 6.02 6.64 -13.61
C ALA A 200 4.95 6.51 -12.51
N SER A 201 3.67 6.64 -12.88
CA SER A 201 2.52 6.51 -11.97
C SER A 201 2.29 5.10 -11.41
N ASN A 202 2.96 4.07 -11.92
CA ASN A 202 2.89 2.73 -11.35
C ASN A 202 4.04 2.45 -10.37
N ARG A 203 5.08 3.29 -10.34
CA ARG A 203 6.30 3.04 -9.56
C ARG A 203 6.03 3.02 -8.06
N GLY A 204 5.18 3.90 -7.55
CA GLY A 204 4.76 3.92 -6.15
C GLY A 204 4.15 2.58 -5.71
N TYR A 205 3.22 2.03 -6.50
CA TYR A 205 2.60 0.73 -6.24
C TYR A 205 3.62 -0.42 -6.28
N HIS A 206 4.51 -0.42 -7.26
CA HIS A 206 5.58 -1.41 -7.39
C HIS A 206 6.55 -1.38 -6.20
N ARG A 207 7.05 -0.19 -5.83
CA ARG A 207 7.94 0.00 -4.67
C ARG A 207 7.26 -0.40 -3.36
N LEU A 208 5.97 -0.09 -3.19
CA LEU A 208 5.19 -0.50 -2.02
C LEU A 208 5.11 -2.02 -1.90
N ASN A 209 4.77 -2.73 -3.00
CA ASN A 209 4.73 -4.19 -2.98
C ASN A 209 6.13 -4.79 -2.75
N HIS A 210 7.19 -4.18 -3.27
CA HIS A 210 8.56 -4.63 -3.04
C HIS A 210 8.93 -4.54 -1.56
N HIS A 211 8.70 -3.39 -0.91
CA HIS A 211 8.94 -3.25 0.52
C HIS A 211 8.02 -4.13 1.38
N LEU A 212 6.78 -4.38 0.94
CA LEU A 212 5.89 -5.35 1.61
C LEU A 212 6.48 -6.76 1.59
N VAL A 213 7.04 -7.22 0.47
CA VAL A 213 7.69 -8.53 0.38
C VAL A 213 8.85 -8.61 1.39
N LEU A 214 9.70 -7.59 1.45
CA LEU A 214 10.81 -7.54 2.40
C LEU A 214 10.32 -7.54 3.87
N ALA A 215 9.27 -6.78 4.17
CA ALA A 215 8.67 -6.76 5.51
C ALA A 215 8.11 -8.13 5.91
N LEU A 216 7.39 -8.80 5.00
CA LEU A 216 6.85 -10.16 5.21
C LEU A 216 7.97 -11.19 5.41
N GLN A 217 9.05 -11.10 4.63
CA GLN A 217 10.23 -11.95 4.81
C GLN A 217 10.89 -11.72 6.17
N ALA A 218 11.04 -10.47 6.61
CA ALA A 218 11.57 -10.13 7.93
C ALA A 218 10.70 -10.65 9.09
N CYS A 219 9.39 -10.85 8.86
CA CYS A 219 8.48 -11.49 9.82
C CYS A 219 8.48 -13.03 9.75
N GLY A 220 9.25 -13.66 8.85
CA GLY A 220 9.18 -15.10 8.59
C GLY A 220 7.90 -15.55 7.84
N ARG A 221 7.11 -14.62 7.32
CA ARG A 221 5.84 -14.87 6.60
C ARG A 221 6.09 -15.17 5.12
N HIS A 222 6.92 -16.19 4.86
CA HIS A 222 7.47 -16.48 3.53
C HIS A 222 6.40 -16.83 2.48
N GLU A 223 5.35 -17.55 2.86
CA GLU A 223 4.26 -17.90 1.93
C GLU A 223 3.50 -16.65 1.45
N GLU A 224 3.26 -15.68 2.33
CA GLU A 224 2.61 -14.43 1.98
C GLU A 224 3.52 -13.56 1.12
N ALA A 225 4.81 -13.49 1.45
CA ALA A 225 5.81 -12.81 0.64
C ALA A 225 5.85 -13.38 -0.80
N ALA A 226 5.87 -14.70 -0.93
CA ALA A 226 5.83 -15.38 -2.23
C ALA A 226 4.54 -15.09 -3.00
N ALA A 227 3.39 -15.07 -2.33
CA ALA A 227 2.11 -14.74 -2.97
C ALA A 227 2.10 -13.31 -3.54
N VAL A 228 2.65 -12.33 -2.80
CA VAL A 228 2.78 -10.94 -3.27
C VAL A 228 3.74 -10.86 -4.46
N ALA A 229 4.91 -11.49 -4.37
CA ALA A 229 5.89 -11.45 -5.44
C ALA A 229 5.39 -12.15 -6.72
N HIS A 230 4.73 -13.30 -6.62
CA HIS A 230 4.09 -13.96 -7.77
C HIS A 230 3.00 -13.09 -8.41
N LYS A 231 2.19 -12.39 -7.60
CA LYS A 231 1.22 -11.40 -8.11
C LYS A 231 1.92 -10.33 -8.93
N MET A 232 3.02 -9.76 -8.41
CA MET A 232 3.77 -8.71 -9.09
C MET A 232 4.47 -9.19 -10.36
N VAL A 233 5.03 -10.40 -10.37
CA VAL A 233 5.61 -11.01 -11.59
C VAL A 233 4.55 -11.26 -12.66
N ARG A 234 3.34 -11.65 -12.26
CA ARG A 234 2.21 -11.78 -13.20
C ARG A 234 1.80 -10.43 -13.77
N PHE A 235 1.76 -9.38 -12.97
CA PHE A 235 1.42 -8.03 -13.44
C PHE A 235 2.55 -7.38 -14.26
N TRP A 236 3.80 -7.75 -14.01
CA TRP A 236 4.95 -7.25 -14.76
C TRP A 236 5.99 -8.34 -15.03
N PRO A 237 5.81 -9.13 -16.11
CA PRO A 237 6.73 -10.21 -16.48
C PRO A 237 8.12 -9.74 -16.93
N ARG A 238 8.38 -8.43 -17.01
CA ARG A 238 9.70 -7.87 -17.27
C ARG A 238 10.37 -7.35 -16.00
N ASP A 239 9.90 -7.79 -14.84
CA ASP A 239 10.35 -7.46 -13.50
C ASP A 239 11.78 -6.90 -13.42
N ASN A 240 11.85 -5.57 -13.29
CA ASN A 240 13.10 -4.81 -13.13
C ASN A 240 13.40 -4.47 -11.67
N LEU A 241 12.47 -4.73 -10.75
CA LEU A 241 12.66 -4.51 -9.31
C LEU A 241 13.15 -5.77 -8.59
N GLY A 242 13.27 -6.89 -9.30
CA GLY A 242 13.81 -8.11 -8.75
C GLY A 242 12.82 -8.89 -7.88
N PHE A 243 11.51 -8.71 -8.02
CA PHE A 243 10.51 -9.59 -7.39
C PHE A 243 10.78 -11.08 -7.63
N ARG A 244 11.26 -11.45 -8.82
CA ARG A 244 11.69 -12.80 -9.21
C ARG A 244 12.87 -13.33 -8.40
N LEU A 245 13.68 -12.43 -7.86
CA LEU A 245 14.83 -12.76 -7.01
C LEU A 245 14.44 -12.81 -5.52
N LEU A 246 13.24 -12.32 -5.18
CA LEU A 246 12.70 -12.34 -3.81
C LEU A 246 11.86 -13.59 -3.52
N VAL A 247 11.59 -14.43 -4.52
CA VAL A 247 10.90 -15.71 -4.35
C VAL A 247 11.89 -16.84 -4.65
N PRO A 248 12.02 -17.86 -3.79
CA PRO A 248 12.80 -19.06 -4.09
C PRO A 248 12.22 -19.85 -5.26
#